data_AF-A0A9P0QF99-F1
#
_entry.id   AF-A0A9P0QF99-F1
#
_cell.length_a   1.000
_cell.length_b   1.000
_cell.length_c   1.000
_cell.angle_alpha   90.00
_cell.angle_beta   90.00
_cell.angle_gamma   90.00
#
_symmetry.space_group_name_H-M   'P 1'
#
loop_
_entity.id
_entity.type
_entity.pdbx_description
1 polymer ?
#
loop_
_entity_poly.entity_id
_entity_poly.type
_entity_poly.pdbx_seq_one_letter_code
_entity_poly.pdbx_strand_id
1 'polypeptide(L)'
;MHQAITQTDKKLTPLNLSEKSFDPEAKITPMQDLVRQWKAKPLHGRYRSRIEDNAIDTKASQGWLQSGNLFLETEGFIASIQDQVVPTKLYRKRIMHENVDDIRCRICGEKDEHIDHIVAGCSPLAPKQYLERHNDVAKILYQALAKSI
;
A
#
# COMPACT_ATOMS: atom_id res chain seq x y z
N MET A 1 28.98 37.31 5.21
CA MET A 1 29.23 36.28 4.18
C MET A 1 27.92 35.67 3.65
N HIS A 2 27.05 35.10 4.51
CA HIS A 2 25.76 34.51 4.09
C HIS A 2 24.86 35.45 3.27
N GLN A 3 24.68 36.71 3.68
CA GLN A 3 23.82 37.66 2.95
C GLN A 3 24.32 37.99 1.53
N ALA A 4 25.63 38.02 1.32
CA ALA A 4 26.21 38.25 -0.01
C ALA A 4 25.97 37.05 -0.93
N ILE A 5 26.09 35.83 -0.39
CA ILE A 5 25.80 34.58 -1.11
C ILE A 5 24.32 34.54 -1.53
N THR A 6 23.39 34.82 -0.60
CA THR A 6 21.95 34.88 -0.84
C THR A 6 21.58 35.88 -1.94
N GLN A 7 22.20 37.07 -1.96
CA GLN A 7 21.92 38.11 -2.96
C GLN A 7 22.51 37.82 -4.35
N THR A 8 23.54 36.98 -4.40
CA THR A 8 24.25 36.64 -5.65
C THR A 8 23.62 35.46 -6.37
N ASP A 9 22.92 34.58 -5.63
CA ASP A 9 22.18 33.46 -6.20
C ASP A 9 20.87 33.91 -6.88
N LYS A 10 21.02 34.50 -8.07
CA LYS A 10 19.95 34.91 -8.98
C LYS A 10 19.73 33.83 -10.02
N LYS A 11 19.06 32.74 -9.63
CA LYS A 11 18.82 31.52 -10.44
C LYS A 11 20.09 30.78 -10.87
N LEU A 12 21.19 30.97 -10.15
CA LEU A 12 22.41 30.18 -10.37
C LEU A 12 22.24 28.78 -9.78
N THR A 13 21.46 28.65 -8.71
CA THR A 13 21.02 27.38 -8.15
C THR A 13 19.50 27.21 -8.25
N PRO A 14 18.98 25.96 -8.21
CA PRO A 14 17.54 25.70 -8.16
C PRO A 14 16.82 26.31 -6.95
N LEU A 15 17.55 26.63 -5.87
CA LEU A 15 16.98 27.30 -4.70
C LEU A 15 16.74 28.79 -4.93
N ASN A 16 17.45 29.44 -5.87
CA ASN A 16 17.33 30.86 -6.20
C ASN A 16 17.20 31.75 -4.96
N LEU A 17 18.19 31.72 -4.07
CA LEU A 17 18.09 32.29 -2.72
C LEU A 17 17.83 33.82 -2.69
N SER A 18 18.07 34.52 -3.80
CA SER A 18 17.75 35.94 -3.94
C SER A 18 16.25 36.22 -4.02
N GLU A 19 15.45 35.20 -4.36
CA GLU A 19 14.01 35.28 -4.49
C GLU A 19 13.32 35.08 -3.12
N LYS A 20 12.85 36.19 -2.53
CA LYS A 20 12.14 36.20 -1.23
C LYS A 20 10.69 35.71 -1.31
N SER A 21 10.18 35.38 -2.49
CA SER A 21 8.85 34.79 -2.72
C SER A 21 8.82 33.28 -2.52
N PHE A 22 9.92 32.67 -2.06
CA PHE A 22 9.92 31.28 -1.64
C PHE A 22 9.06 31.12 -0.37
N ASP A 23 7.78 30.83 -0.59
CA ASP A 23 6.87 30.37 0.44
C ASP A 23 6.91 28.82 0.45
N PRO A 24 7.57 28.20 1.44
CA PRO A 24 7.62 26.75 1.56
C PRO A 24 6.24 26.14 1.83
N GLU A 25 5.28 26.93 2.35
CA GLU A 25 3.93 26.48 2.68
C GLU A 25 2.97 26.59 1.48
N ALA A 26 3.23 27.50 0.53
CA ALA A 26 2.42 27.67 -0.68
C ALA A 26 2.36 26.43 -1.59
N LYS A 27 3.29 25.48 -1.45
CA LYS A 27 3.33 24.22 -2.21
C LYS A 27 2.88 23.00 -1.40
N ILE A 28 2.50 23.17 -0.14
CA ILE A 28 2.02 22.05 0.67
C ILE A 28 0.63 21.68 0.18
N THR A 29 0.52 20.54 -0.48
CA THR A 29 -0.78 19.99 -0.86
C THR A 29 -1.52 19.62 0.43
N PRO A 30 -2.76 20.09 0.64
CA PRO A 30 -3.55 19.71 1.79
C PRO A 30 -3.67 18.19 1.92
N MET A 31 -3.60 17.68 3.14
CA MET A 31 -3.70 16.24 3.41
C MET A 31 -4.96 15.62 2.78
N GLN A 32 -6.06 16.36 2.76
CA GLN A 32 -7.32 15.92 2.14
C GLN A 32 -7.18 15.69 0.63
N ASP A 33 -6.47 16.58 -0.07
CA ASP A 33 -6.20 16.45 -1.50
C ASP A 33 -5.26 15.29 -1.78
N LEU A 34 -4.23 15.10 -0.94
CA LEU A 34 -3.34 13.94 -1.04
C LEU A 34 -4.11 12.62 -0.87
N VAL A 35 -4.99 12.54 0.13
CA VAL A 35 -5.84 11.36 0.34
C VAL A 35 -6.76 11.15 -0.86
N ARG A 36 -7.38 12.20 -1.39
CA ARG A 36 -8.25 12.12 -2.57
C ARG A 36 -7.51 11.62 -3.80
N GLN A 37 -6.32 12.16 -4.07
CA GLN A 37 -5.47 11.75 -5.19
C GLN A 37 -5.01 10.29 -5.03
N TRP A 38 -4.60 9.88 -3.82
CA TRP A 38 -4.20 8.51 -3.54
C TRP A 38 -5.37 7.53 -3.73
N LYS A 39 -6.56 7.84 -3.20
CA LYS A 39 -7.78 7.04 -3.41
C LYS A 39 -8.19 6.92 -4.87
N ALA A 40 -7.94 7.96 -5.68
CA ALA A 40 -8.25 7.94 -7.11
C ALA A 40 -7.30 7.04 -7.93
N LYS A 41 -6.18 6.58 -7.37
CA LYS A 41 -5.24 5.69 -8.08
C LYS A 41 -5.89 4.31 -8.30
N PRO A 42 -5.95 3.79 -9.54
CA PRO A 42 -6.63 2.53 -9.86
C PRO A 42 -6.14 1.29 -9.11
N LEU A 43 -4.88 1.28 -8.66
CA LEU A 43 -4.28 0.18 -7.89
C LEU A 43 -4.33 0.45 -6.39
N HIS A 44 -3.76 1.58 -5.95
CA HIS A 44 -3.57 1.87 -4.53
C HIS A 44 -4.89 2.24 -3.83
N GLY A 45 -5.83 2.85 -4.56
CA GLY A 45 -7.16 3.16 -4.06
C GLY A 45 -8.03 1.92 -3.80
N ARG A 46 -7.64 0.73 -4.29
CA ARG A 46 -8.44 -0.50 -4.12
C ARG A 46 -8.54 -0.91 -2.67
N TYR A 47 -7.41 -0.96 -1.96
CA TYR A 47 -7.40 -1.37 -0.55
C TYR A 47 -8.23 -0.40 0.29
N ARG A 48 -8.06 0.91 0.05
CA ARG A 48 -8.84 1.92 0.76
C ARG A 48 -10.34 1.82 0.46
N SER A 49 -10.72 1.57 -0.78
CA SER A 49 -12.12 1.38 -1.15
C SER A 49 -12.71 0.12 -0.50
N ARG A 50 -11.93 -0.97 -0.38
CA ARG A 50 -12.35 -2.21 0.28
C ARG A 50 -12.58 -2.00 1.77
N ILE A 51 -11.66 -1.31 2.45
CA ILE A 51 -11.74 -1.17 3.92
C ILE A 51 -12.79 -0.16 4.39
N GLU A 52 -13.22 0.73 3.49
CA GLU A 52 -14.30 1.70 3.72
C GLU A 52 -15.69 1.14 3.35
N ASP A 53 -15.80 -0.15 2.99
CA ASP A 53 -17.08 -0.82 2.82
C ASP A 53 -17.87 -0.84 4.14
N ASN A 54 -19.17 -0.62 4.07
CA ASN A 54 -20.08 -0.61 5.22
C ASN A 54 -20.04 -1.93 6.03
N ALA A 55 -19.68 -3.05 5.39
CA ALA A 55 -19.57 -4.34 6.06
C ALA A 55 -18.27 -4.51 6.89
N ILE A 56 -17.32 -3.59 6.77
CA ILE A 56 -15.98 -3.72 7.37
C ILE A 56 -15.79 -2.65 8.45
N ASP A 57 -15.45 -3.10 9.66
CA ASP A 57 -14.95 -2.19 10.68
C ASP A 57 -13.51 -1.78 10.33
N THR A 58 -13.37 -0.60 9.72
CA THR A 58 -12.08 -0.03 9.34
C THR A 58 -11.15 0.13 10.54
N LYS A 59 -11.68 0.55 11.69
CA LYS A 59 -10.87 0.85 12.88
C LYS A 59 -10.30 -0.44 13.46
N ALA A 60 -11.13 -1.48 13.59
CA ALA A 60 -10.67 -2.79 14.04
C ALA A 60 -9.68 -3.41 13.04
N SER A 61 -9.96 -3.30 11.74
CA SER A 61 -9.11 -3.84 10.67
C SER A 61 -7.73 -3.19 10.60
N GLN A 62 -7.60 -1.94 11.05
CA GLN A 62 -6.33 -1.19 11.10
C GLN A 62 -5.72 -1.09 12.50
N GLY A 63 -6.34 -1.72 13.51
CA GLY A 63 -5.88 -1.63 14.90
C GLY A 63 -4.46 -2.15 15.13
N TRP A 64 -3.98 -3.05 14.26
CA TRP A 64 -2.61 -3.56 14.32
C TRP A 64 -1.56 -2.45 14.21
N LEU A 65 -1.81 -1.39 13.42
CA LEU A 65 -0.93 -0.21 13.27
C LEU A 65 -0.74 0.58 14.58
N GLN A 66 -1.65 0.43 15.55
CA GLN A 66 -1.60 1.14 16.83
C GLN A 66 -1.08 0.24 17.96
N SER A 67 -1.01 -1.07 17.73
CA SER A 67 -0.71 -2.05 18.77
C SER A 67 0.77 -2.12 19.13
N GLY A 68 1.67 -1.66 18.24
CA GLY A 68 3.12 -1.64 18.48
C GLY A 68 3.78 -3.01 18.64
N ASN A 69 3.07 -4.09 18.30
CA ASN A 69 3.51 -5.46 18.51
C ASN A 69 4.28 -6.06 17.32
N LEU A 70 4.48 -5.29 16.25
CA LEU A 70 5.16 -5.72 15.03
C LEU A 70 6.46 -4.95 14.85
N PHE A 71 7.46 -5.62 14.28
CA PHE A 71 8.67 -4.94 13.82
C PHE A 71 8.33 -4.02 12.64
N LEU A 72 9.01 -2.86 12.56
CA LEU A 72 8.78 -1.84 11.53
C LEU A 72 8.87 -2.42 10.11
N GLU A 73 9.78 -3.37 9.89
CA GLU A 73 9.94 -4.08 8.62
C GLU A 73 8.69 -4.89 8.28
N THR A 74 8.10 -5.56 9.27
CA THR A 74 6.88 -6.38 9.10
C THR A 74 5.69 -5.50 8.75
N GLU A 75 5.55 -4.36 9.43
CA GLU A 75 4.50 -3.38 9.13
C GLU A 75 4.64 -2.85 7.70
N GLY A 76 5.86 -2.51 7.29
CA GLY A 76 6.18 -2.08 5.93
C GLY A 76 5.81 -3.13 4.87
N PHE A 77 6.06 -4.42 5.14
CA PHE A 77 5.66 -5.50 4.25
C PHE A 77 4.14 -5.64 4.16
N ILE A 78 3.43 -5.61 5.29
CA ILE A 78 1.96 -5.70 5.30
C ILE A 78 1.36 -4.54 4.49
N ALA A 79 1.82 -3.31 4.71
CA ALA A 79 1.37 -2.14 3.97
C ALA A 79 1.63 -2.27 2.47
N SER A 80 2.82 -2.74 2.08
CA SER A 80 3.18 -2.94 0.66
C SER A 80 2.31 -4.00 -0.02
N ILE A 81 1.98 -5.08 0.69
CA ILE A 81 1.08 -6.13 0.20
C ILE A 81 -0.35 -5.60 0.05
N GLN A 82 -0.85 -4.85 1.03
CA GLN A 82 -2.19 -4.24 1.01
C GLN A 82 -2.34 -3.26 -0.17
N ASP A 83 -1.33 -2.43 -0.42
CA ASP A 83 -1.31 -1.50 -1.56
C ASP A 83 -0.96 -2.18 -2.91
N GLN A 84 -0.72 -3.49 -2.90
CA GLN A 84 -0.33 -4.30 -4.07
C GLN A 84 0.98 -3.84 -4.73
N VAL A 85 1.90 -3.24 -3.96
CA VAL A 85 3.21 -2.73 -4.38
C VAL A 85 4.28 -3.82 -4.18
N VAL A 86 4.01 -5.00 -4.73
CA VAL A 86 4.89 -6.17 -4.65
C VAL A 86 5.20 -6.60 -6.08
N PRO A 87 6.44 -7.05 -6.39
CA PRO A 87 6.85 -7.37 -7.76
C PRO A 87 6.23 -8.67 -8.30
N THR A 88 4.91 -8.68 -8.48
CA THR A 88 4.21 -9.70 -9.26
C THR A 88 4.39 -9.42 -10.74
N LYS A 89 4.23 -10.43 -11.62
CA LYS A 89 4.35 -10.22 -13.08
C LYS A 89 3.37 -9.18 -13.61
N LEU A 90 2.14 -9.14 -13.10
CA LEU A 90 1.16 -8.13 -13.51
C LEU A 90 1.60 -6.72 -13.09
N TYR A 91 2.14 -6.57 -11.88
CA TYR A 91 2.66 -5.30 -11.37
C TYR A 91 3.86 -4.83 -12.21
N ARG A 92 4.83 -5.72 -12.46
CA ARG A 92 6.01 -5.44 -13.29
C ARG A 92 5.63 -4.99 -14.71
N LYS A 93 4.65 -5.66 -15.34
CA LYS A 93 4.18 -5.29 -16.68
C LYS A 93 3.40 -3.97 -16.72
N ARG A 94 2.43 -3.80 -15.81
CA ARG A 94 1.44 -2.69 -15.90
C ARG A 94 1.86 -1.42 -15.16
N ILE A 95 2.67 -1.53 -14.11
CA ILE A 95 3.07 -0.40 -13.27
C ILE A 95 4.53 -0.02 -13.51
N MET A 96 5.43 -1.01 -13.54
CA MET A 96 6.86 -0.75 -13.79
C MET A 96 7.21 -0.65 -15.28
N HIS A 97 6.24 -0.91 -16.17
CA HIS A 97 6.42 -0.92 -17.63
C HIS A 97 7.61 -1.78 -18.09
N GLU A 98 7.92 -2.84 -17.36
CA GLU A 98 8.96 -3.78 -17.72
C GLU A 98 8.51 -4.69 -18.87
N ASN A 99 9.48 -5.16 -19.66
CA ASN A 99 9.21 -6.11 -20.72
C ASN A 99 8.94 -7.51 -20.12
N VAL A 100 7.66 -7.80 -19.89
CA VAL A 100 7.16 -9.09 -19.38
C VAL A 100 6.18 -9.67 -20.39
N ASP A 101 6.63 -10.70 -21.11
CA ASP A 101 5.82 -11.36 -22.14
C ASP A 101 4.61 -12.08 -21.52
N ASP A 102 4.86 -12.95 -20.54
CA ASP A 102 3.86 -13.79 -19.90
C ASP A 102 3.53 -13.33 -18.46
N ILE A 103 2.30 -12.85 -18.28
CA ILE A 103 1.76 -12.40 -16.99
C ILE A 103 1.14 -13.51 -16.15
N ARG A 104 1.06 -14.74 -16.65
CA ARG A 104 0.49 -15.87 -15.92
C ARG A 104 1.32 -16.18 -14.67
N CYS A 105 0.62 -16.57 -13.61
CA CYS A 105 1.16 -16.90 -12.31
C CYS A 105 2.31 -17.90 -12.43
N ARG A 106 3.44 -17.58 -11.79
CA ARG A 106 4.61 -18.47 -11.68
C ARG A 106 4.31 -19.83 -11.04
N ILE A 107 3.23 -19.93 -10.28
CA ILE A 107 2.88 -21.12 -9.49
C ILE A 107 1.85 -21.98 -10.22
N CYS A 108 0.71 -21.41 -10.63
CA CYS A 108 -0.35 -22.18 -11.30
C CYS A 108 -0.29 -22.15 -12.83
N GLY A 109 0.32 -21.12 -13.43
CA GLY A 109 0.36 -20.96 -14.89
C GLY A 109 -0.99 -20.65 -15.56
N GLU A 110 -2.07 -20.46 -14.81
CA GLU A 110 -3.44 -20.32 -15.37
C GLU A 110 -3.92 -18.86 -15.43
N LYS A 111 -3.84 -18.13 -14.30
CA LYS A 111 -4.38 -16.77 -14.16
C LYS A 111 -3.27 -15.73 -14.07
N ASP A 112 -3.63 -14.47 -14.31
CA ASP A 112 -2.73 -13.32 -14.15
C ASP A 112 -2.15 -13.25 -12.73
N GLU A 113 -0.85 -13.00 -12.66
CA GLU A 113 -0.14 -12.94 -11.38
C GLU A 113 -0.30 -11.58 -10.68
N HIS A 114 -1.25 -11.52 -9.75
CA HIS A 114 -1.48 -10.39 -8.86
C HIS A 114 -1.62 -10.88 -7.43
N ILE A 115 -1.53 -9.96 -6.46
CA ILE A 115 -1.49 -10.30 -5.04
C ILE A 115 -2.75 -11.05 -4.60
N ASP A 116 -3.94 -10.60 -5.00
CA ASP A 116 -5.20 -11.27 -4.67
C ASP A 116 -5.22 -12.73 -5.15
N HIS A 117 -4.69 -13.00 -6.36
CA HIS A 117 -4.56 -14.37 -6.86
C HIS A 117 -3.56 -15.19 -6.04
N ILE A 118 -2.36 -14.68 -5.77
CA ILE A 118 -1.35 -15.42 -4.99
C ILE A 118 -1.89 -15.76 -3.60
N VAL A 119 -2.55 -14.80 -2.95
CA VAL A 119 -2.99 -14.92 -1.55
C VAL A 119 -4.24 -15.82 -1.42
N ALA A 120 -5.19 -15.77 -2.36
CA ALA A 120 -6.48 -16.45 -2.18
C ALA A 120 -6.95 -17.25 -3.41
N GLY A 121 -6.49 -16.92 -4.61
CA GLY A 121 -7.04 -17.45 -5.87
C GLY A 121 -6.19 -18.48 -6.61
N CYS A 122 -5.00 -18.81 -6.11
CA CYS A 122 -4.03 -19.67 -6.80
C CYS A 122 -4.33 -21.14 -6.53
N SER A 123 -4.66 -21.92 -7.57
CA SER A 123 -5.15 -23.30 -7.46
C SER A 123 -4.27 -24.23 -6.61
N PRO A 124 -2.92 -24.16 -6.68
CA PRO A 124 -2.04 -24.93 -5.81
C PRO A 124 -1.93 -24.40 -4.36
N LEU A 125 -2.14 -23.10 -4.13
CA LEU A 125 -1.97 -22.48 -2.80
C LEU A 125 -3.26 -22.41 -2.00
N ALA A 126 -4.40 -22.19 -2.69
CA ALA A 126 -5.68 -21.93 -2.06
C ALA A 126 -6.16 -23.09 -1.16
N PRO A 127 -6.07 -24.37 -1.58
CA PRO A 127 -6.51 -25.49 -0.75
C PRO A 127 -5.65 -25.74 0.50
N LYS A 128 -4.43 -25.19 0.55
CA LYS A 128 -3.48 -25.40 1.65
C LYS A 128 -3.28 -24.10 2.45
N GLN A 129 -2.49 -23.17 1.91
CA GLN A 129 -2.04 -21.96 2.63
C GLN A 129 -3.15 -20.95 2.89
N TYR A 130 -4.10 -20.79 1.95
CA TYR A 130 -5.25 -19.94 2.19
C TYR A 130 -6.21 -20.59 3.20
N LEU A 131 -6.54 -21.88 2.99
CA LEU A 131 -7.44 -22.60 3.89
C LEU A 131 -6.93 -22.67 5.32
N GLU A 132 -5.62 -22.88 5.51
CA GLU A 132 -4.99 -22.89 6.83
C GLU A 132 -5.18 -21.55 7.55
N ARG A 133 -4.79 -20.44 6.91
CA ARG A 133 -4.98 -19.09 7.48
C ARG A 133 -6.45 -18.77 7.75
N HIS A 134 -7.33 -19.16 6.83
CA HIS A 134 -8.77 -18.99 7.00
C HIS A 134 -9.28 -19.76 8.21
N ASN A 135 -8.86 -21.01 8.38
CA ASN A 135 -9.25 -21.85 9.51
C ASN A 135 -8.71 -21.32 10.84
N ASP A 136 -7.51 -20.74 10.87
CA ASP A 136 -6.96 -20.15 12.08
C ASP A 136 -7.75 -18.92 12.53
N VAL A 137 -8.17 -18.06 11.60
CA VAL A 137 -9.10 -16.95 11.89
C VAL A 137 -10.43 -17.48 12.41
N ALA A 138 -11.00 -18.50 11.75
CA ALA A 138 -12.25 -19.11 12.17
C ALA A 138 -12.19 -19.72 13.58
N LYS A 139 -11.05 -20.33 13.97
CA LYS A 139 -10.84 -20.85 15.33
C LYS A 139 -10.90 -19.73 16.38
N ILE A 140 -10.28 -18.58 16.11
CA ILE A 140 -10.30 -17.43 17.04
C ILE A 140 -11.74 -16.94 17.24
N LEU A 141 -12.49 -16.80 16.14
CA LEU A 141 -13.90 -16.41 16.19
C LEU A 141 -14.74 -17.44 16.96
N TYR A 142 -14.54 -18.72 16.69
CA TYR A 142 -15.22 -19.81 17.40
C TYR A 142 -14.95 -19.75 18.91
N GLN A 143 -13.69 -19.55 19.32
CA GLN A 143 -13.33 -19.42 20.73
C GLN A 143 -13.96 -18.18 21.39
N ALA A 144 -14.03 -17.06 20.68
CA ALA A 144 -14.68 -15.85 21.20
C ALA A 144 -16.19 -16.07 21.42
N LEU A 145 -16.87 -16.71 20.46
CA LEU A 145 -18.29 -17.05 20.57
C LEU A 145 -18.54 -18.07 21.69
N ALA A 146 -17.71 -19.10 21.79
CA ALA A 146 -17.84 -20.13 22.83
C ALA A 146 -17.64 -19.58 24.26
N LYS A 147 -16.85 -18.51 24.43
CA LYS A 147 -16.69 -17.81 25.72
C LYS A 147 -17.85 -16.87 26.05
N SER A 148 -18.69 -16.55 25.07
CA SER A 148 -19.82 -15.62 25.20
C SER A 148 -21.14 -16.33 25.53
N ILE A 149 -21.10 -17.67 25.62
CA ILE A 149 -22.19 -18.56 26.03
C ILE A 149 -21.88 -19.03 27.45
#